data_AF-A0A525WAG4-F1
#
_entry.id   AF-A0A525WAG4-F1
#
_cell.length_a   1.000
_cell.length_b   1.000
_cell.length_c   1.000
_cell.angle_alpha   90.00
_cell.angle_beta   90.00
_cell.angle_gamma   90.00
#
_symmetry.space_group_name_H-M   'P 1'
#
loop_
_entity.id
_entity.type
_entity.pdbx_description
1 polymer ?
#
loop_
_entity_poly.entity_id
_entity_poly.type
_entity_poly.pdbx_seq_one_letter_code
_entity_poly.pdbx_strand_id
1 'polypeptide(L)'
;MALVKVWGRGQLTIPAAIRKDLHLEEEASLTLVKVGNVILMTPTVLHIDSVAKKARKEMKKAGLTLDDVLADLDRQRTQSSRERRGA
;
A
#
# COMPACT_ATOMS: atom_id res chain seq x y z
N MET A 1 14.23 18.04 17.56
CA MET A 1 13.20 17.62 18.54
C MET A 1 12.10 18.66 18.57
N ALA A 2 10.84 18.27 18.40
CA ALA A 2 9.71 19.20 18.42
C ALA A 2 8.67 18.70 19.42
N LEU A 3 8.20 19.60 20.29
CA LEU A 3 7.11 19.32 21.21
C LEU A 3 5.79 19.52 20.46
N VAL A 4 4.92 18.52 20.46
CA VAL A 4 3.60 18.58 19.82
C VAL A 4 2.52 18.26 20.85
N LYS A 5 1.37 18.91 20.71
CA LYS A 5 0.18 18.63 21.52
C LYS A 5 -0.68 17.59 20.81
N VAL A 6 -1.22 16.66 21.59
CA VAL A 6 -2.26 15.74 21.14
C VAL A 6 -3.63 16.40 21.34
N TRP A 7 -4.43 16.41 20.29
CA TRP A 7 -5.79 16.91 20.25
C TRP A 7 -6.79 15.77 20.50
N GLY A 8 -8.09 16.08 20.45
CA GLY A 8 -9.16 15.10 20.65
C GLY A 8 -8.97 13.84 19.80
N ARG A 9 -9.28 12.69 20.38
CA ARG A 9 -9.18 11.36 19.74
C ARG A 9 -7.76 10.98 19.25
N GLY A 10 -6.70 11.60 19.80
CA GLY A 10 -5.32 11.21 19.49
C GLY A 10 -4.72 11.87 18.25
N GLN A 11 -5.38 12.90 17.69
CA GLN A 11 -4.84 13.62 16.53
C GLN A 11 -3.63 14.48 16.93
N LEU A 12 -2.61 14.55 16.08
CA LEU A 12 -1.45 15.40 16.26
C LEU A 12 -1.05 16.05 14.93
N THR A 13 -0.37 17.19 15.00
CA THR A 13 0.13 17.89 13.82
C THR A 13 1.63 17.64 13.67
N ILE A 14 2.06 17.14 12.50
CA ILE A 14 3.48 16.95 12.20
C ILE A 14 4.08 18.31 11.81
N PRO A 15 5.13 18.81 12.49
CA PRO A 15 5.77 20.09 12.17
C PRO A 15 6.34 20.15 10.75
N ALA A 16 6.38 21.36 10.17
CA ALA A 16 6.79 21.56 8.77
C ALA A 16 8.20 21.03 8.44
N ALA A 17 9.16 21.14 9.36
CA ALA A 17 10.51 20.60 9.17
C ALA A 17 10.47 19.07 8.96
N ILE A 18 9.77 18.34 9.84
CA ILE A 18 9.65 16.88 9.75
C ILE A 18 8.91 16.46 8.47
N ARG A 19 7.86 17.20 8.08
CA ARG A 19 7.15 16.90 6.82
C ARG A 19 8.07 17.01 5.61
N LYS A 20 8.93 18.04 5.55
CA LYS A 20 9.88 18.23 4.46
C LYS A 20 10.94 17.13 4.44
N ASP A 21 11.50 16.80 5.60
CA ASP A 21 12.55 15.79 5.74
C ASP A 21 12.07 14.39 5.37
N LEU A 22 10.81 14.07 5.68
CA LEU A 22 10.17 12.80 5.36
C LEU A 22 9.39 12.81 4.03
N HIS A 23 9.44 13.91 3.27
CA HIS A 23 8.71 14.09 2.02
C HIS A 23 7.21 13.73 2.12
N LEU A 24 6.57 14.16 3.22
CA LEU A 24 5.15 13.95 3.44
C LEU A 24 4.33 14.97 2.64
N GLU A 25 3.61 14.48 1.65
CA GLU A 25 2.64 15.24 0.86
C GLU A 25 1.28 15.37 1.59
N GLU A 26 0.38 16.16 1.01
CA GLU A 26 -1.01 16.24 1.46
C GLU A 26 -1.67 14.86 1.29
N GLU A 27 -2.46 14.42 2.27
CA GLU A 27 -3.03 13.06 2.35
C GLU A 27 -2.02 11.90 2.45
N ALA A 28 -0.75 12.17 2.82
CA ALA A 28 0.24 11.12 3.05
C ALA A 28 -0.20 10.13 4.15
N SER A 29 -0.18 8.84 3.81
CA SER A 29 -0.47 7.76 4.76
C SER A 29 0.78 7.35 5.55
N LEU A 30 0.62 7.12 6.85
CA LEU A 30 1.67 6.63 7.74
C LEU A 30 1.27 5.27 8.32
N THR A 31 2.25 4.37 8.39
CA THR A 31 2.12 3.14 9.17
C THR A 31 2.54 3.43 10.61
N LEU A 32 1.72 3.03 11.57
CA LEU A 32 1.94 3.28 13.00
C LEU A 32 2.19 1.97 13.73
N VAL A 33 3.34 1.85 14.41
CA VAL A 33 3.74 0.68 15.18
C VAL A 33 4.10 1.10 16.60
N LYS A 34 3.49 0.45 17.60
CA LYS A 34 3.87 0.62 19.00
C LYS A 34 5.05 -0.30 19.34
N VAL A 35 6.16 0.28 19.78
CA VAL A 35 7.35 -0.44 20.26
C VAL A 35 7.59 -0.06 21.72
N GLY A 36 7.17 -0.92 22.65
CA GLY A 36 7.19 -0.60 24.07
C GLY A 36 6.34 0.64 24.38
N ASN A 37 6.99 1.72 24.84
CA ASN A 37 6.35 3.01 25.14
C ASN A 37 6.55 4.05 24.03
N VAL A 38 7.06 3.64 22.87
CA VAL A 38 7.31 4.51 21.72
C VAL A 38 6.31 4.20 20.61
N ILE A 39 5.87 5.24 19.90
CA ILE A 39 5.14 5.11 18.65
C ILE A 39 6.12 5.42 17.52
N LEU A 40 6.37 4.42 16.67
CA LEU A 40 7.11 4.58 15.42
C LEU A 40 6.10 4.84 14.30
N MET A 41 6.30 5.92 13.57
CA MET A 41 5.52 6.23 12.38
C MET A 41 6.44 6.28 11.17
N THR A 42 6.10 5.52 10.13
CA THR A 42 6.87 5.49 8.88
C THR A 42 5.96 5.82 7.70
N PRO A 43 6.42 6.60 6.71
CA PRO A 43 5.67 6.79 5.47
C PRO A 43 5.27 5.44 4.88
N THR A 44 3.97 5.28 4.60
CA THR A 44 3.49 4.10 3.88
C THR A 44 3.88 4.27 2.42
N VAL A 45 4.86 3.49 1.96
CA VAL A 45 5.18 3.44 0.54
C VAL A 45 4.07 2.67 -0.16
N LEU A 46 3.30 3.36 -1.01
CA LEU A 46 2.34 2.71 -1.90
C LEU A 46 3.13 1.86 -2.91
N HIS A 47 3.28 0.57 -2.62
CA HIS A 47 3.97 -0.34 -3.52
C HIS A 47 3.21 -0.60 -4.82
N ILE A 48 1.98 -0.08 -4.98
CA ILE A 48 1.13 -0.32 -6.14
C ILE A 48 1.82 0.01 -7.47
N ASP A 49 2.55 1.12 -7.55
CA ASP A 49 3.28 1.51 -8.75
C ASP A 49 4.47 0.59 -9.03
N SER A 50 5.17 0.19 -7.97
CA SER A 50 6.29 -0.76 -8.07
C SER A 50 5.80 -2.15 -8.51
N VAL A 51 4.64 -2.58 -8.01
CA VAL A 51 3.99 -3.84 -8.36
C VAL A 51 3.50 -3.78 -9.80
N ALA A 52 2.81 -2.71 -10.19
CA ALA A 52 2.36 -2.50 -11.57
C ALA A 52 3.53 -2.46 -12.55
N LYS A 53 4.65 -1.82 -12.19
CA LYS A 53 5.87 -1.78 -13.01
C LYS A 53 6.51 -3.16 -13.16
N LYS A 54 6.58 -3.95 -12.09
CA LYS A 54 7.06 -5.34 -12.14
C LYS A 54 6.14 -6.22 -12.98
N ALA A 55 4.82 -6.13 -12.77
CA ALA A 55 3.82 -6.86 -13.53
C ALA A 55 3.93 -6.57 -15.04
N ARG A 56 3.97 -5.30 -15.44
CA ARG A 56 4.18 -4.90 -16.85
C ARG A 56 5.48 -5.44 -17.44
N LYS A 57 6.57 -5.45 -16.66
CA LYS A 57 7.87 -6.00 -17.10
C LYS A 57 7.77 -7.50 -17.37
N GLU A 58 7.14 -8.26 -16.48
CA GLU A 58 6.99 -9.70 -16.65
C GLU A 58 6.01 -10.06 -17.78
N MET A 59 4.89 -9.33 -17.91
CA MET A 59 3.96 -9.48 -19.04
C MET A 59 4.69 -9.27 -20.38
N LYS A 60 5.51 -8.22 -20.50
CA LYS A 60 6.29 -7.95 -21.71
C LYS A 60 7.29 -9.06 -22.03
N LYS A 61 7.96 -9.64 -21.02
CA LYS A 61 8.88 -10.76 -21.22
C LYS A 61 8.15 -12.04 -21.67
N ALA A 62 6.96 -12.27 -21.14
CA ALA A 62 6.14 -13.43 -21.47
C ALA A 62 5.35 -13.25 -22.78
N GLY A 63 5.41 -12.07 -23.41
CA GLY A 63 4.63 -11.76 -24.62
C GLY A 63 3.13 -11.68 -24.37
N LEU A 64 2.70 -11.48 -23.12
CA LEU A 64 1.29 -11.46 -22.73
C LEU A 64 0.70 -10.06 -22.85
N THR A 65 -0.52 -10.01 -23.36
CA THR A 65 -1.35 -8.80 -23.36
C THR A 65 -2.13 -8.70 -22.05
N LEU A 66 -2.74 -7.53 -21.81
CA LEU A 66 -3.62 -7.34 -20.65
C LEU A 66 -4.84 -8.26 -20.73
N ASP A 67 -5.39 -8.44 -21.93
CA ASP A 67 -6.57 -9.26 -22.17
C ASP A 67 -6.29 -10.74 -21.85
N ASP A 68 -5.08 -11.23 -22.14
CA ASP A 68 -4.67 -12.60 -21.78
C ASP A 68 -4.68 -12.81 -20.27
N VAL A 69 -4.17 -11.84 -19.50
CA VAL A 69 -4.12 -11.90 -18.04
C VAL A 69 -5.52 -11.82 -17.44
N LEU A 70 -6.38 -10.95 -17.97
CA LEU A 70 -7.76 -10.81 -17.50
C LEU A 70 -8.61 -12.05 -17.83
N ALA A 71 -8.47 -12.59 -19.04
CA ALA A 71 -9.16 -13.81 -19.46
C ALA A 71 -8.79 -15.00 -18.60
N ASP A 72 -7.51 -15.14 -18.23
CA ASP A 72 -7.07 -16.20 -17.32
C ASP A 72 -7.59 -15.99 -15.89
N LEU A 73 -7.60 -14.75 -15.40
CA LEU A 73 -8.15 -14.43 -14.08
C LEU A 73 -9.64 -14.82 -13.96
N ASP A 74 -10.43 -14.59 -15.01
CA ASP A 74 -11.84 -14.98 -15.02
C ASP A 74 -12.05 -16.50 -15.10
N ARG A 75 -11.17 -17.23 -15.81
CA ARG A 75 -11.15 -18.71 -15.76
C ARG A 75 -10.84 -19.21 -14.35
N GLN A 76 -9.83 -18.64 -13.69
CA GLN A 76 -9.46 -19.04 -12.33
C GLN A 76 -10.57 -18.73 -11.31
N ARG A 77 -11.26 -17.58 -11.43
CA ARG A 77 -12.41 -17.24 -10.57
C ARG A 77 -13.59 -18.20 -10.76
N THR A 78 -13.88 -18.59 -11.99
CA THR A 78 -14.95 -19.56 -12.29
C THR A 78 -14.59 -20.97 -11.80
N GLN A 79 -13.31 -21.35 -11.86
CA GLN A 79 -12.83 -22.62 -11.30
C GLN A 79 -12.86 -22.62 -9.76
N SER A 80 -12.33 -21.58 -9.11
CA SER A 80 -12.28 -21.46 -7.65
C SER A 80 -13.68 -21.39 -7.01
N SER A 81 -14.65 -20.79 -7.71
CA SER A 81 -16.05 -20.73 -7.26
C SER A 81 -16.82 -22.03 -7.44
N ARG A 82 -16.36 -22.93 -8.33
CA ARG A 82 -16.84 -24.30 -8.43
C ARG A 82 -16.25 -25.18 -7.34
N GLU A 83 -14.95 -25.04 -7.07
CA GLU A 83 -14.26 -25.76 -5.99
C GLU A 83 -14.83 -25.40 -4.61
N ARG A 84 -15.13 -24.12 -4.35
CA ARG A 84 -15.79 -23.68 -3.10
C ARG A 84 -17.26 -24.10 -2.95
N ARG A 85 -17.94 -24.51 -4.02
CA ARG A 85 -19.33 -25.02 -3.98
C ARG A 85 -19.40 -26.55 -3.90
N GLY A 86 -18.27 -27.23 -3.99
CA GLY A 86 -18.14 -28.69 -3.83
C GLY A 86 -17.61 -29.13 -2.46
N ALA A 87 -17.54 -28.23 -1.47
CA ALA A 87 -17.12 -28.48 -0.09
C ALA A 87 -18.25 -28.21 0.90
#